data_AF-A0A0B1SIB5-F1
#
_entry.id   AF-A0A0B1SIB5-F1
#
_cell.length_a   1.000
_cell.length_b   1.000
_cell.length_c   1.000
_cell.angle_alpha   90.00
_cell.angle_beta   90.00
_cell.angle_gamma   90.00
#
_symmetry.space_group_name_H-M   'P 1'
#
loop_
_entity.id
_entity.type
_entity.pdbx_description
1 polymer ?
#
loop_
_entity_poly.entity_id
_entity_poly.type
_entity_poly.pdbx_seq_one_letter_code
_entity_poly.pdbx_strand_id
1 'polypeptide(L)'
;MLFMKGTPDAPQCGFSKQMVGLLNDINADFGSFDILSDEEVRQGLKTYSNWPTFPQLYLDNELIGGLDVFREEMKDKEFVEKLPKKGGDLNSRLKSLINSHTLMLFMKGDRNQPQCKFSRQMIEILNGVKADYGTFDILKDEEVRQGLK
;
A
#
# COMPACT_ATOMS: atom_id res chain seq x y z
N MET A 1 3.59 -1.70 -12.67
CA MET A 1 4.78 -2.37 -13.22
C MET A 1 5.75 -1.30 -13.74
N LEU A 2 7.02 -1.37 -13.40
CA LEU A 2 8.05 -0.42 -13.83
C LEU A 2 9.06 -1.11 -14.76
N PHE A 3 9.10 -0.71 -16.03
CA PHE A 3 10.17 -1.09 -16.95
C PHE A 3 11.32 -0.10 -16.85
N MET A 4 12.49 -0.55 -16.44
CA MET A 4 13.62 0.32 -16.10
C MET A 4 14.96 -0.30 -16.51
N LYS A 5 16.02 0.52 -16.47
CA LYS A 5 17.39 0.05 -16.70
C LYS A 5 18.01 -0.35 -15.36
N GLY A 6 18.34 -1.63 -15.20
CA GLY A 6 18.72 -2.23 -13.92
C GLY A 6 17.52 -2.61 -13.07
N THR A 7 17.74 -2.86 -11.78
CA THR A 7 16.71 -3.22 -10.80
C THR A 7 16.46 -2.08 -9.81
N PRO A 8 15.38 -2.10 -9.01
CA PRO A 8 15.15 -1.09 -7.98
C PRO A 8 16.30 -0.96 -6.98
N ASP A 9 16.97 -2.07 -6.65
CA ASP A 9 18.13 -2.08 -5.75
C ASP A 9 19.43 -1.65 -6.43
N ALA A 10 19.55 -1.88 -7.75
CA ALA A 10 20.72 -1.57 -8.55
C ALA A 10 20.34 -0.87 -9.88
N PRO A 11 19.86 0.38 -9.83
CA PRO A 11 19.46 1.11 -11.04
C PRO A 11 20.69 1.52 -11.87
N GLN A 12 20.65 1.25 -13.17
CA GLN A 12 21.76 1.51 -14.10
C GLN A 12 21.58 2.80 -14.93
N CYS A 13 20.58 3.61 -14.61
CA CYS A 13 20.32 4.89 -15.27
C CYS A 13 19.78 5.93 -14.28
N GLY A 14 20.22 7.18 -14.41
CA GLY A 14 19.79 8.29 -13.54
C GLY A 14 18.27 8.48 -13.50
N PHE A 15 17.60 8.36 -14.65
CA PHE A 15 16.13 8.46 -14.71
C PHE A 15 15.43 7.28 -14.01
N SER A 16 15.96 6.06 -14.18
CA SER A 16 15.45 4.88 -13.50
C SER A 16 15.65 4.98 -11.99
N LYS A 17 16.82 5.47 -11.53
CA LYS A 17 17.08 5.73 -10.11
C LYS A 17 16.12 6.76 -9.53
N GLN A 18 15.86 7.86 -10.25
CA GLN A 18 14.93 8.89 -9.81
C GLN A 18 13.49 8.37 -9.75
N MET A 19 13.05 7.60 -10.74
CA MET A 19 11.71 7.00 -10.75
C MET A 19 11.49 6.07 -9.55
N VAL A 20 12.46 5.20 -9.26
CA VAL A 20 12.43 4.31 -8.09
C VAL A 20 12.37 5.11 -6.79
N GLY A 21 13.16 6.19 -6.69
CA GLY A 21 13.13 7.10 -5.54
C GLY A 21 11.73 7.67 -5.30
N LEU A 22 11.13 8.27 -6.33
CA LEU A 22 9.79 8.86 -6.23
C LEU A 22 8.72 7.85 -5.83
N LEU A 23 8.74 6.64 -6.40
CA LEU A 23 7.81 5.57 -6.04
C LEU A 23 8.01 5.13 -4.59
N ASN A 24 9.24 5.03 -4.11
CA ASN A 24 9.52 4.69 -2.72
C ASN A 24 9.12 5.82 -1.75
N ASP A 25 9.30 7.09 -2.11
CA ASP A 25 8.95 8.25 -1.28
C ASP A 25 7.44 8.29 -0.96
N ILE A 26 6.61 7.84 -1.90
CA ILE A 26 5.16 7.72 -1.71
C ILE A 26 4.71 6.33 -1.24
N ASN A 27 5.68 5.50 -0.79
CA ASN A 27 5.50 4.13 -0.36
C ASN A 27 4.73 3.26 -1.37
N ALA A 28 4.91 3.50 -2.67
CA ALA A 28 4.23 2.73 -3.71
C ALA A 28 4.76 1.28 -3.76
N ASP A 29 3.85 0.32 -3.87
CA ASP A 29 4.18 -1.06 -4.21
C ASP A 29 4.20 -1.22 -5.73
N PHE A 30 5.27 -1.80 -6.25
CA PHE A 30 5.44 -1.98 -7.67
C PHE A 30 6.36 -3.16 -8.00
N GLY A 31 5.97 -3.94 -9.00
CA GLY A 31 6.89 -4.83 -9.69
C GLY A 31 7.80 -4.06 -10.65
N SER A 32 8.95 -4.65 -11.00
CA SER A 32 9.88 -4.06 -11.96
C SER A 32 10.42 -5.10 -12.94
N PHE A 33 10.85 -4.64 -14.12
CA PHE A 33 11.52 -5.44 -15.13
C PHE A 33 12.74 -4.69 -15.67
N ASP A 34 13.89 -5.35 -15.68
CA ASP A 34 15.13 -4.79 -16.23
C ASP A 34 15.18 -4.99 -17.76
N ILE A 35 14.96 -3.91 -18.51
CA ILE A 35 14.97 -3.96 -19.98
C ILE A 35 16.35 -4.17 -20.58
N LEU A 36 17.42 -4.13 -19.78
CA LEU A 36 18.77 -4.45 -20.26
C LEU A 36 19.00 -5.97 -20.33
N SER A 37 18.18 -6.75 -19.63
CA SER A 37 18.27 -8.21 -19.64
C SER A 37 17.61 -8.85 -20.86
N ASP A 38 16.74 -8.12 -21.56
CA ASP A 38 15.96 -8.62 -22.69
C ASP A 38 15.76 -7.52 -23.75
N GLU A 39 16.51 -7.62 -24.86
CA GLU A 39 16.46 -6.64 -25.94
C GLU A 39 15.19 -6.75 -26.80
N GLU A 40 14.57 -7.92 -26.89
CA GLU A 40 13.31 -8.11 -27.61
C GLU A 40 12.18 -7.38 -26.87
N VAL A 41 12.06 -7.58 -25.56
CA VAL A 41 11.12 -6.83 -24.71
C VAL A 41 11.40 -5.34 -24.79
N ARG A 42 12.67 -4.93 -24.73
CA ARG A 42 13.04 -3.51 -24.78
C ARG A 42 12.58 -2.82 -26.07
N GLN A 43 12.77 -3.45 -27.23
CA GLN A 43 12.37 -2.85 -28.50
C GLN A 43 10.86 -3.00 -28.72
N GLY A 44 10.29 -4.17 -28.41
CA GLY A 44 8.86 -4.44 -28.50
C GLY A 44 8.03 -3.47 -27.68
N LEU A 45 8.45 -3.16 -26.45
CA LEU A 45 7.70 -2.26 -25.58
C LEU A 45 7.64 -0.84 -26.14
N LYS A 46 8.72 -0.32 -26.74
CA LYS A 46 8.70 1.04 -27.35
C LYS A 46 7.68 1.14 -28.47
N THR A 47 7.58 0.09 -29.29
CA THR A 47 6.61 0.03 -30.39
C THR A 47 5.20 -0.16 -29.88
N TYR A 48 5.00 -1.08 -28.94
CA TYR A 48 3.69 -1.37 -28.35
C TYR A 48 3.09 -0.16 -27.63
N SER A 49 3.89 0.53 -26.82
CA SER A 49 3.44 1.65 -26.01
C SER A 49 3.44 2.99 -26.75
N ASN A 50 3.94 3.00 -27.98
CA ASN A 50 4.24 4.21 -28.75
C ASN A 50 5.05 5.23 -27.92
N TRP A 51 5.98 4.73 -27.09
CA TRP A 51 6.79 5.53 -26.18
C TRP A 51 8.29 5.21 -26.33
N PRO A 52 9.14 6.19 -26.69
CA PRO A 52 10.50 5.90 -27.14
C PRO A 52 11.52 5.67 -26.03
N THR A 53 11.21 6.05 -24.78
CA THR A 53 12.20 6.13 -23.69
C THR A 53 11.88 5.23 -22.49
N PHE A 54 12.86 5.04 -21.62
CA PHE A 54 12.73 4.36 -20.34
C PHE A 54 13.26 5.27 -19.22
N PRO A 55 12.73 5.19 -17.99
CA PRO A 55 11.74 4.21 -17.49
C PRO A 55 10.34 4.39 -18.08
N GLN A 56 9.55 3.31 -18.12
CA GLN A 56 8.11 3.33 -18.42
C GLN A 56 7.32 2.76 -17.25
N LEU A 57 6.38 3.53 -16.71
CA LEU A 57 5.52 3.10 -15.60
C LEU A 57 4.13 2.74 -16.12
N TYR A 58 3.64 1.60 -15.67
CA TYR A 58 2.29 1.11 -15.97
C TYR A 58 1.48 0.90 -14.69
N LEU A 59 0.21 1.31 -14.74
CA LEU A 59 -0.82 1.09 -13.72
C LEU A 59 -2.05 0.51 -14.41
N ASP A 60 -2.64 -0.56 -13.87
CA ASP A 60 -3.84 -1.21 -14.44
C ASP A 60 -3.78 -1.54 -15.94
N ASN A 61 -2.60 -1.95 -16.41
CA ASN A 61 -2.27 -2.25 -17.83
C ASN A 61 -2.21 -1.02 -18.75
N GLU A 62 -2.33 0.18 -18.23
CA GLU A 62 -2.20 1.43 -18.97
C GLU A 62 -0.84 2.07 -18.73
N LEU A 63 -0.27 2.66 -19.79
CA LEU A 63 0.97 3.43 -19.70
C LEU A 63 0.67 4.75 -19.00
N ILE A 64 1.28 4.98 -17.84
CA ILE A 64 1.30 6.30 -17.20
C ILE A 64 2.33 7.20 -17.91
N GLY A 65 3.51 6.66 -18.19
CA GLY A 65 4.55 7.35 -18.96
C GLY A 65 5.96 7.23 -18.37
N GLY A 66 6.82 8.18 -18.75
CA GLY A 66 8.19 8.29 -18.25
C GLY A 66 8.31 9.11 -16.95
N LEU A 67 9.55 9.40 -16.55
CA LEU A 67 9.82 10.12 -15.29
C LEU A 67 9.13 11.49 -15.21
N ASP A 68 9.20 12.29 -16.28
CA ASP A 68 8.68 13.65 -16.24
C ASP A 68 7.16 13.67 -16.20
N VAL A 69 6.50 12.76 -16.93
CA VAL A 69 5.03 12.59 -16.84
C VAL A 69 4.64 12.17 -15.44
N PHE A 70 5.33 11.16 -14.87
CA PHE A 70 5.03 10.71 -13.51
C PHE A 70 5.19 11.82 -12.46
N ARG A 71 6.20 12.69 -12.61
CA ARG A 71 6.37 13.87 -11.74
C ARG A 71 5.19 14.84 -11.80
N GLU A 72 4.62 15.03 -12.99
CA GLU A 72 3.44 15.87 -13.15
C GLU A 72 2.20 15.20 -12.54
N GLU A 73 1.99 13.90 -12.80
CA GLU A 73 0.89 13.13 -12.21
C GLU A 73 0.93 13.11 -10.67
N MET A 74 2.12 13.07 -10.08
CA MET A 74 2.30 13.14 -8.62
C MET A 74 1.80 14.44 -7.98
N LYS A 75 1.54 15.50 -8.75
CA LYS A 75 0.94 16.74 -8.23
C LYS A 75 -0.54 16.56 -7.93
N ASP A 76 -1.19 15.57 -8.55
CA ASP A 76 -2.55 15.19 -8.23
C ASP A 76 -2.57 14.20 -7.05
N LYS A 77 -3.20 14.62 -5.95
CA LYS A 77 -3.33 13.79 -4.75
C LYS A 77 -4.19 12.56 -5.00
N GLU A 78 -5.24 12.67 -5.82
CA GLU A 78 -6.12 11.55 -6.12
C GLU A 78 -5.37 10.46 -6.90
N PHE A 79 -4.48 10.85 -7.81
CA PHE A 79 -3.59 9.92 -8.50
C PHE A 79 -2.66 9.20 -7.51
N VAL A 80 -2.00 9.95 -6.61
CA VAL A 80 -1.07 9.37 -5.63
C VAL A 80 -1.76 8.40 -4.66
N GLU A 81 -3.02 8.66 -4.31
CA GLU A 81 -3.85 7.78 -3.47
C GLU A 81 -4.25 6.48 -4.18
N LYS A 82 -4.46 6.52 -5.49
CA LYS A 82 -4.79 5.33 -6.30
C LYS A 82 -3.62 4.36 -6.45
N LEU A 83 -2.38 4.82 -6.27
CA LEU A 83 -1.21 3.95 -6.41
C LEU A 83 -1.17 2.87 -5.31
N PRO A 84 -0.90 1.60 -5.66
CA PRO A 84 -0.72 0.52 -4.68
C PRO A 84 0.33 0.91 -3.64
N LYS A 85 0.14 0.57 -2.36
CA LYS A 85 1.07 0.91 -1.27
C LYS A 85 1.72 -0.33 -0.65
N LYS A 86 3.03 -0.25 -0.36
CA LYS A 86 3.75 -1.33 0.35
C LYS A 86 3.19 -1.47 1.76
N GLY A 87 2.85 -2.70 2.17
CA GLY A 87 2.39 -3.00 3.53
C GLY A 87 0.87 -3.11 3.71
N GLY A 88 0.09 -3.06 2.64
CA GLY A 88 -1.36 -2.99 2.72
C GLY A 88 -1.81 -1.62 3.21
N ASP A 89 -2.77 -1.01 2.52
CA ASP A 89 -3.35 0.25 2.98
C ASP A 89 -3.97 0.03 4.38
N LEU A 90 -3.61 0.88 5.36
CA LEU A 90 -4.16 0.82 6.71
C LEU A 90 -5.69 0.76 6.68
N ASN A 91 -6.34 1.47 5.75
CA ASN A 91 -7.79 1.41 5.62
C ASN A 91 -8.27 0.03 5.17
N SER A 92 -7.55 -0.63 4.26
CA SER A 92 -7.82 -2.01 3.84
C SER A 92 -7.63 -3.01 4.98
N ARG A 93 -6.57 -2.82 5.79
CA ARG A 93 -6.32 -3.60 7.00
C ARG A 93 -7.40 -3.39 8.07
N LEU A 94 -7.77 -2.14 8.34
CA LEU A 94 -8.85 -1.76 9.25
C LEU A 94 -10.18 -2.33 8.78
N LYS A 95 -10.50 -2.24 7.48
CA LYS A 95 -11.70 -2.88 6.90
C LYS A 95 -11.71 -4.38 7.15
N SER A 96 -10.57 -5.06 6.95
CA SER A 96 -10.49 -6.49 7.23
C SER A 96 -10.69 -6.81 8.72
N LEU A 97 -10.17 -5.99 9.63
CA LEU A 97 -10.35 -6.17 11.07
C LEU A 97 -11.80 -5.92 11.50
N ILE A 98 -12.41 -4.84 11.03
CA ILE A 98 -13.81 -4.48 11.31
C ILE A 98 -14.74 -5.59 10.81
N ASN A 99 -14.50 -6.12 9.62
CA ASN A 99 -15.35 -7.15 9.00
C ASN A 99 -15.04 -8.57 9.50
N SER A 100 -14.04 -8.76 10.36
CA SER A 100 -13.68 -10.09 10.88
C SER A 100 -14.78 -10.72 11.74
N HIS A 101 -15.60 -9.89 12.38
CA HIS A 101 -16.73 -10.30 13.21
C HIS A 101 -17.91 -9.34 12.97
N THR A 102 -19.14 -9.85 13.04
CA THR A 102 -20.36 -9.02 12.89
C THR A 102 -20.42 -7.90 13.93
N LEU A 103 -19.90 -8.14 15.13
CA LEU A 103 -19.68 -7.12 16.15
C LEU A 103 -18.21 -7.17 16.56
N MET A 104 -17.48 -6.09 16.33
CA MET A 104 -16.04 -6.02 16.58
C MET A 104 -15.73 -4.95 17.64
N LEU A 105 -15.08 -5.34 18.73
CA LEU A 105 -14.64 -4.43 19.79
C LEU A 105 -13.14 -4.15 19.70
N PHE A 106 -12.77 -2.92 19.38
CA PHE A 106 -11.40 -2.42 19.51
C PHE A 106 -11.17 -1.94 20.95
N MET A 107 -10.26 -2.58 21.67
CA MET A 107 -10.06 -2.34 23.10
C MET A 107 -8.60 -2.43 23.52
N LYS A 108 -8.30 -2.01 24.75
CA LYS A 108 -6.97 -2.12 25.35
C LYS A 108 -6.87 -3.44 26.13
N GLY A 109 -6.01 -4.34 25.69
CA GLY A 109 -5.96 -5.73 26.15
C GLY A 109 -6.93 -6.65 25.38
N ASP A 110 -7.21 -7.82 25.94
CA ASP A 110 -8.11 -8.81 25.35
C ASP A 110 -9.29 -9.15 26.29
N ARG A 111 -10.22 -9.99 25.80
CA ARG A 111 -11.43 -10.40 26.55
C ARG A 111 -11.10 -11.00 27.93
N ASN A 112 -9.97 -11.70 28.07
CA ASN A 112 -9.55 -12.31 29.33
C ASN A 112 -8.72 -11.36 30.19
N GLN A 113 -7.97 -10.44 29.57
CA GLN A 113 -7.06 -9.51 30.24
C GLN A 113 -7.25 -8.06 29.76
N PRO A 114 -8.36 -7.39 30.13
CA PRO A 114 -8.59 -6.00 29.78
C PRO A 114 -7.71 -5.03 30.56
N GLN A 115 -6.97 -4.19 29.84
CA GLN A 115 -5.96 -3.29 30.41
C GLN A 115 -6.47 -1.88 30.72
N CYS A 116 -7.78 -1.61 30.53
CA CYS A 116 -8.39 -0.30 30.80
C CYS A 116 -9.80 -0.45 31.41
N LYS A 117 -10.19 0.48 32.30
CA LYS A 117 -11.52 0.48 32.94
C LYS A 117 -12.69 0.50 31.95
N PHE A 118 -12.56 1.24 30.85
CA PHE A 118 -13.59 1.31 29.80
C PHE A 118 -13.69 0.00 29.02
N SER A 119 -12.55 -0.65 28.77
CA SER A 119 -12.52 -1.95 28.12
C SER A 119 -13.16 -3.05 28.97
N ARG A 120 -12.97 -3.00 30.30
CA ARG A 120 -13.69 -3.89 31.25
C ARG A 120 -15.20 -3.68 31.20
N GLN A 121 -15.65 -2.42 31.27
CA GLN A 121 -17.08 -2.09 31.22
C GLN A 121 -17.74 -2.58 29.92
N MET A 122 -17.08 -2.40 28.77
CA MET A 122 -17.61 -2.90 27.49
C MET A 122 -17.73 -4.43 27.47
N ILE A 123 -16.74 -5.16 28.00
CA ILE A 123 -16.82 -6.62 28.11
C ILE A 123 -17.98 -7.04 29.03
N GLU A 124 -18.13 -6.40 30.20
CA GLU A 124 -19.21 -6.71 31.15
C GLU A 124 -20.59 -6.53 30.52
N ILE A 125 -20.79 -5.42 29.78
CA ILE A 125 -22.05 -5.14 29.08
C ILE A 125 -22.31 -6.19 27.98
N LEU A 126 -21.33 -6.43 27.10
CA LEU A 126 -21.48 -7.34 25.98
C LEU A 126 -21.70 -8.79 26.44
N ASN A 127 -21.00 -9.23 27.48
CA ASN A 127 -21.21 -10.54 28.09
C ASN A 127 -22.57 -10.62 28.79
N GLY A 128 -22.99 -9.55 29.49
CA GLY A 128 -24.28 -9.48 30.17
C GLY A 128 -25.47 -9.65 29.22
N VAL A 129 -25.37 -9.10 28.00
CA VAL A 129 -26.38 -9.28 26.94
C VAL A 129 -26.15 -10.55 26.10
N LYS A 130 -25.11 -11.34 26.40
CA LYS A 130 -24.70 -12.53 25.64
C LYS A 130 -24.47 -12.24 24.15
N ALA A 131 -23.89 -11.09 23.83
CA ALA A 131 -23.53 -10.76 22.45
C ALA A 131 -22.43 -11.68 21.94
N ASP A 132 -22.51 -12.07 20.66
CA ASP A 132 -21.39 -12.66 19.95
C ASP A 132 -20.55 -11.52 19.34
N TYR A 133 -19.28 -11.45 19.70
CA TYR A 133 -18.39 -10.37 19.27
C TYR A 133 -16.92 -10.81 19.22
N GLY A 134 -16.15 -10.18 18.33
CA GLY A 134 -14.69 -10.27 18.28
C GLY A 134 -14.03 -9.15 19.09
N THR A 135 -12.76 -9.35 19.45
CA THR A 135 -11.95 -8.31 20.11
C THR A 135 -10.62 -8.11 19.38
N PHE A 136 -10.18 -6.86 19.28
CA PHE A 136 -8.83 -6.52 18.82
C PHE A 136 -8.12 -5.65 19.86
N ASP A 137 -6.91 -6.05 20.25
CA ASP A 137 -6.09 -5.32 21.21
C ASP A 137 -5.29 -4.22 20.49
N ILE A 138 -5.73 -2.97 20.65
CA ILE A 138 -5.08 -1.81 20.03
C ILE A 138 -3.71 -1.50 20.64
N LEU A 139 -3.33 -2.09 21.78
CA LEU A 139 -2.01 -1.86 22.38
C LEU A 139 -0.90 -2.67 21.72
N LYS A 140 -1.27 -3.71 20.94
CA LYS A 140 -0.31 -4.53 20.19
C LYS A 140 -0.01 -3.96 18.81
N ASP A 141 -0.70 -2.88 18.42
CA ASP A 141 -0.65 -2.33 17.08
C ASP A 141 -0.79 -0.80 17.10
N GLU A 142 0.35 -0.10 17.11
CA GLU A 142 0.35 1.36 17.14
C GLU A 142 -0.20 1.98 15.85
N GLU A 143 -0.06 1.32 14.70
CA GLU A 143 -0.57 1.86 13.44
C GLU A 143 -2.12 1.87 13.44
N VAL A 144 -2.73 0.74 13.81
CA VAL A 144 -4.19 0.65 14.00
C VAL A 144 -4.66 1.59 15.11
N ARG A 145 -3.91 1.69 16.21
CA ARG A 145 -4.26 2.58 17.32
C ARG A 145 -4.28 4.05 16.92
N GLN A 146 -3.31 4.51 16.14
CA GLN A 146 -3.30 5.89 15.65
C GLN A 146 -4.36 6.11 14.58
N GLY A 147 -4.62 5.12 13.70
CA GLY A 147 -5.66 5.21 12.67
C GLY A 147 -7.10 5.25 13.19
N LEU A 148 -7.33 4.87 14.45
CA LEU A 148 -8.64 4.91 15.13
C LEU A 148 -8.88 6.20 15.94
N LYS A 149 -7.92 7.13 15.97
CA LYS A 149 -8.07 8.43 16.67
C LYS A 149 -8.57 9.50 15.71
#